data_AF-A0A1X7U3D9-F1
#
_entry.id   AF-A0A1X7U3D9-F1
#
_cell.length_a   1.000
_cell.length_b   1.000
_cell.length_c   1.000
_cell.angle_alpha   90.00
_cell.angle_beta   90.00
_cell.angle_gamma   90.00
#
_symmetry.space_group_name_H-M   'P 1'
#
loop_
_entity.id
_entity.type
_entity.pdbx_description
1 polymer ?
#
loop_
_entity_poly.entity_id
_entity_poly.type
_entity_poly.pdbx_seq_one_letter_code
_entity_poly.pdbx_strand_id
1 'polypeptide(L)'
;MELHQLGLSVSYAKVLRDLNSKGVVCPSQLQKGVFKIAALDNIDHNPSSTTAKESFHGTGISLFQSPTVVNQGTCQEKLTSTDSSKKYALPDYYTAVPPVAIKKDDISVPKSPNDIVANDDNFLQCWIENSIKLLEKEVSESDDKITWSAYHASLQSSSAMIPALIQLLPLFHEKAATAAMIKHGMDVIRKTIEYLNPGQTPI
;
A
#
# COMPACT_ATOMS: atom_id res chain seq x y z
N MET A 1 1.79 21.39 -17.64
CA MET A 1 0.37 21.09 -17.41
C MET A 1 0.30 20.41 -16.05
N GLU A 2 -0.47 20.93 -15.10
CA GLU A 2 -0.47 20.37 -13.74
C GLU A 2 -1.44 19.17 -13.64
N LEU A 3 -1.01 18.08 -13.00
CA LEU A 3 -1.72 16.79 -12.94
C LEU A 3 -3.14 16.87 -12.39
N HIS A 4 -3.41 17.87 -11.56
CA HIS A 4 -4.73 18.10 -10.98
C HIS A 4 -5.77 18.58 -12.02
N GLN A 5 -5.32 19.19 -13.13
CA GLN A 5 -6.19 19.68 -14.20
C GLN A 5 -6.70 18.54 -15.11
N LEU A 6 -6.04 17.38 -15.07
CA LEU A 6 -6.37 16.21 -15.89
C LEU A 6 -7.45 15.32 -15.25
N GLY A 7 -7.94 15.63 -14.05
CA GLY A 7 -8.95 14.82 -13.35
C GLY A 7 -8.46 13.42 -12.92
N LEU A 8 -7.16 13.13 -13.06
CA LEU A 8 -6.56 11.82 -12.83
C LEU A 8 -6.41 11.45 -11.34
N SER A 9 -6.76 12.36 -10.43
CA SER A 9 -6.70 12.12 -8.99
C SER A 9 -7.84 12.86 -8.28
N VAL A 10 -8.93 12.13 -8.01
CA VAL A 10 -10.03 12.60 -7.12
C VAL A 10 -9.52 12.84 -5.69
N SER A 11 -8.37 12.25 -5.32
CA SER A 11 -7.71 12.47 -4.04
C SER A 11 -6.97 13.81 -3.95
N TYR A 12 -6.58 14.44 -5.07
CA TYR A 12 -5.77 15.67 -5.06
C TYR A 12 -6.43 16.80 -4.28
N ALA A 13 -7.69 17.13 -4.61
CA ALA A 13 -8.43 18.21 -3.94
C ALA A 13 -8.74 17.92 -2.46
N LYS A 14 -8.89 16.64 -2.10
CA LYS A 14 -9.16 16.22 -0.71
C LYS A 14 -7.88 16.27 0.14
N VAL A 15 -6.79 15.74 -0.39
CA VAL A 15 -5.47 15.72 0.24
C VAL A 15 -4.94 17.15 0.44
N LEU A 16 -5.14 18.02 -0.54
CA LEU A 16 -4.73 19.43 -0.47
C LEU A 16 -5.42 20.23 0.65
N ARG A 17 -6.72 19.97 0.88
CA ARG A 17 -7.47 20.63 1.96
C ARG A 17 -6.97 20.20 3.33
N ASP A 18 -6.57 18.94 3.47
CA ASP A 18 -6.16 18.35 4.74
C ASP A 18 -4.68 18.65 5.11
N LEU A 19 -3.87 19.05 4.13
CA LEU A 19 -2.43 19.27 4.27
C LEU A 19 -2.08 20.34 5.32
N ASN A 20 -2.80 21.46 5.32
CA ASN A 20 -2.46 22.65 6.13
C ASN A 20 -2.48 22.41 7.65
N SER A 21 -3.24 21.41 8.12
CA SER A 21 -3.30 21.08 9.56
C SER A 21 -2.35 19.96 9.96
N LYS A 22 -2.08 19.01 9.04
CA LYS A 22 -1.36 17.78 9.36
C LYS A 22 0.14 17.87 9.08
N GLY A 23 0.56 18.80 8.21
CA GLY A 23 1.94 18.88 7.74
C GLY A 23 2.39 17.68 6.88
N VAL A 24 1.50 16.71 6.66
CA VAL A 24 1.75 15.49 5.89
C VAL A 24 0.70 15.34 4.77
N VAL A 25 1.14 14.83 3.61
CA VAL A 25 0.29 14.48 2.47
C VAL A 25 -0.39 13.16 2.80
N CYS A 26 -1.53 13.22 3.47
CA CYS A 26 -2.27 12.04 3.91
C CYS A 26 -3.79 12.21 3.67
N PRO A 27 -4.43 11.31 2.90
CA PRO A 27 -5.88 11.29 2.73
C PRO A 27 -6.61 11.14 4.07
N SER A 28 -7.68 11.91 4.31
CA SER A 28 -8.51 11.83 5.53
C SER A 28 -9.27 10.51 5.70
N GLN A 29 -9.46 9.76 4.61
CA GLN A 29 -10.19 8.49 4.62
C GLN A 29 -9.42 7.36 5.31
N LEU A 30 -8.09 7.51 5.42
CA LEU A 30 -7.26 6.53 6.10
C LEU A 30 -7.48 6.58 7.61
N GLN A 31 -7.43 5.43 8.26
CA GLN A 31 -7.61 5.32 9.71
C GLN A 31 -6.27 5.26 10.45
N LYS A 32 -6.23 5.82 11.67
CA LYS A 32 -5.10 5.69 12.59
C LYS A 32 -5.15 4.33 13.31
N GLY A 33 -4.00 3.78 13.68
CA GLY A 33 -3.90 2.53 14.46
C GLY A 33 -4.20 1.23 13.69
N VAL A 34 -4.45 1.31 12.38
CA VAL A 34 -4.59 0.13 11.49
C VAL A 34 -3.26 -0.15 10.81
N PHE A 35 -2.93 -1.44 10.65
CA PHE A 35 -1.76 -1.87 9.89
C PHE A 35 -1.85 -1.41 8.43
N LYS A 36 -0.71 -0.95 7.91
CA LYS A 36 -0.62 -0.30 6.60
C LYS A 36 0.43 -0.95 5.72
N ILE A 37 0.12 -1.06 4.45
CA ILE A 37 1.06 -1.45 3.40
C ILE A 37 1.03 -0.34 2.36
N ALA A 38 2.17 -0.02 1.76
CA ALA A 38 2.24 0.90 0.64
C ALA A 38 2.77 0.19 -0.61
N ALA A 39 2.32 0.65 -1.78
CA ALA A 39 2.88 0.25 -3.06
C ALA A 39 3.35 1.50 -3.81
N LEU A 40 4.61 1.48 -4.24
CA LEU A 40 5.17 2.42 -5.21
C LEU A 40 5.11 1.75 -6.58
N ASP A 41 4.22 2.23 -7.44
CA ASP A 41 3.93 1.56 -8.71
C ASP A 41 4.17 2.48 -9.91
N ASN A 42 4.58 1.87 -11.02
CA ASN A 42 4.80 2.56 -12.28
C ASN A 42 3.48 2.67 -13.03
N ILE A 43 3.10 3.88 -13.41
CA ILE A 43 1.96 4.13 -14.29
C ILE A 43 2.55 4.23 -15.70
N ASP A 44 2.66 3.09 -16.38
CA ASP A 44 3.18 3.04 -17.74
C ASP A 44 2.12 3.32 -18.80
N HIS A 45 2.62 3.93 -19.87
CA HIS A 45 1.88 4.02 -21.11
C HIS A 45 2.02 2.68 -21.84
N ASN A 46 0.90 2.00 -22.10
CA ASN A 46 0.85 0.99 -23.15
C ASN A 46 0.43 1.67 -24.48
N PRO A 47 1.36 1.89 -25.43
CA PRO A 47 1.07 2.58 -26.69
C PRO A 47 0.16 1.81 -27.66
N SER A 48 -0.25 0.58 -27.33
CA SER A 48 -1.10 -0.22 -28.23
C SER A 48 -2.54 0.30 -28.36
N SER A 49 -2.94 1.30 -27.57
CA SER A 49 -4.27 1.90 -27.65
C SER A 49 -4.30 3.10 -28.59
N THR A 50 -4.82 2.90 -29.80
CA THR A 50 -4.92 3.92 -30.86
C THR A 50 -5.83 5.12 -30.53
N THR A 51 -6.57 5.07 -29.42
CA THR A 51 -7.46 6.14 -28.95
C THR A 51 -6.88 6.97 -27.80
N ALA A 52 -5.78 6.55 -27.17
CA ALA A 52 -5.20 7.26 -26.02
C ALA A 52 -4.19 8.33 -26.48
N LYS A 53 -4.67 9.52 -26.86
CA LYS A 53 -3.82 10.60 -27.37
C LYS A 53 -2.94 11.28 -26.30
N GLU A 54 -3.23 11.13 -25.01
CA GLU A 54 -2.56 11.85 -23.91
C GLU A 54 -2.54 11.06 -22.59
N SER A 55 -2.22 9.77 -22.60
CA SER A 55 -2.16 9.01 -21.34
C SER A 55 -0.96 9.42 -20.49
N PHE A 56 -1.20 9.73 -19.22
CA PHE A 56 -0.17 10.06 -18.25
C PHE A 56 0.81 8.89 -18.03
N HIS A 57 2.12 9.22 -18.00
CA HIS A 57 3.17 8.31 -17.57
C HIS A 57 3.84 8.88 -16.32
N GLY A 58 4.01 8.05 -15.29
CA GLY A 58 4.57 8.50 -14.02
C GLY A 58 4.58 7.44 -12.94
N THR A 59 4.55 7.87 -11.69
CA THR A 59 4.57 7.00 -10.50
C THR A 59 3.37 7.28 -9.61
N GLY A 60 2.74 6.21 -9.11
CA GLY A 60 1.70 6.25 -8.10
C GLY A 60 2.20 5.69 -6.76
N ILE A 61 1.68 6.24 -5.65
CA ILE A 61 1.84 5.66 -4.32
C ILE A 61 0.46 5.28 -3.79
N SER A 62 0.21 3.98 -3.66
CA SER A 62 -1.04 3.43 -3.12
C SER A 62 -0.83 3.01 -1.67
N LEU A 63 -1.77 3.36 -0.81
CA LEU A 63 -1.79 2.99 0.61
C LEU A 63 -2.96 2.05 0.86
N PHE A 64 -2.69 0.92 1.51
CA PHE A 64 -3.63 -0.13 1.84
C PHE A 64 -3.75 -0.26 3.35
N GLN A 65 -4.98 -0.38 3.86
CA GLN A 65 -5.26 -0.73 5.24
C GLN A 65 -6.13 -1.97 5.29
N SER A 66 -5.75 -2.90 6.16
CA SER A 66 -6.51 -4.12 6.43
C SER A 66 -7.12 -4.05 7.83
N PRO A 67 -8.25 -3.34 8.01
CA PRO A 67 -8.97 -3.33 9.29
C PRO A 67 -9.52 -4.72 9.61
N THR A 68 -9.68 -4.99 10.90
CA THR A 68 -10.27 -6.24 11.42
C THR A 68 -11.46 -5.93 12.32
N VAL A 69 -12.28 -6.95 12.62
CA VAL A 69 -13.42 -6.78 13.55
C VAL A 69 -12.96 -6.28 14.92
N VAL A 70 -11.75 -6.69 15.34
CA VAL A 70 -11.16 -6.31 16.63
C VAL A 70 -10.49 -4.93 16.56
N ASN A 71 -9.91 -4.56 15.41
CA ASN A 71 -9.24 -3.27 15.22
C ASN A 71 -9.63 -2.66 13.87
N GLN A 72 -10.64 -1.81 13.89
CA GLN A 72 -11.06 -1.03 12.73
C GLN A 72 -10.24 0.25 12.54
N GLY A 73 -9.56 0.71 13.59
CA GLY A 73 -8.85 1.98 13.63
C GLY A 73 -9.69 3.13 14.19
N THR A 74 -9.10 4.33 14.11
CA THR A 74 -9.78 5.57 14.47
C THR A 74 -9.79 6.53 13.28
N CYS A 75 -10.94 7.15 13.04
CA CYS A 75 -11.07 8.21 12.05
C CYS A 75 -10.10 9.37 12.37
N GLN A 76 -9.55 9.96 11.32
CA GLN A 76 -8.81 11.20 11.49
C GLN A 76 -9.77 12.34 11.84
N GLU A 77 -9.29 13.32 12.60
CA GLU A 77 -10.05 14.53 12.89
C GLU A 77 -10.49 15.21 11.60
N LYS A 78 -11.80 15.48 11.50
CA LYS A 78 -12.40 16.13 10.35
C LYS A 78 -12.11 17.62 10.42
N LEU A 79 -11.46 18.18 9.41
CA LEU A 79 -11.25 19.62 9.35
C LEU A 79 -12.59 20.36 9.21
N THR A 80 -12.80 21.35 10.06
CA THR A 80 -13.79 22.41 9.87
C THR A 80 -13.23 23.40 8.86
N SER A 81 -13.89 23.55 7.71
CA SER A 81 -13.50 24.49 6.66
C SER A 81 -13.31 25.91 7.21
N THR A 82 -12.09 26.42 7.18
CA THR A 82 -11.82 27.86 7.27
C THR A 82 -11.13 28.29 5.97
N ASP A 83 -11.84 29.15 5.24
CA ASP A 83 -11.47 29.88 4.01
C ASP A 83 -11.26 29.09 2.71
N SER A 84 -12.28 29.17 1.85
CA SER A 84 -12.32 28.69 0.48
C SER A 84 -11.47 29.49 -0.52
N SER A 85 -10.62 30.42 -0.06
CA SER A 85 -9.90 31.38 -0.92
C SER A 85 -8.41 31.05 -1.14
N LYS A 86 -7.83 30.09 -0.41
CA LYS A 86 -6.41 29.74 -0.56
C LYS A 86 -6.20 28.75 -1.71
N LYS A 87 -5.29 29.06 -2.64
CA LYS A 87 -4.77 28.08 -3.59
C LYS A 87 -3.92 27.08 -2.82
N TYR A 88 -4.34 25.83 -2.80
CA TYR A 88 -3.64 24.77 -2.09
C TYR A 88 -2.60 24.15 -3.02
N ALA A 89 -1.35 24.08 -2.57
CA ALA A 89 -0.24 23.43 -3.26
C ALA A 89 0.30 22.29 -2.40
N LEU A 90 0.86 21.27 -3.06
CA LEU A 90 1.58 20.22 -2.36
C LEU A 90 2.91 20.76 -1.81
N PRO A 91 3.37 20.27 -0.65
CA PRO A 91 4.57 20.78 -0.02
C PRO A 91 5.82 20.30 -0.76
N ASP A 92 6.89 21.09 -0.67
CA ASP A 92 8.15 20.81 -1.39
C ASP A 92 8.74 19.44 -1.06
N TYR A 93 8.64 18.98 0.19
CA TYR A 93 9.14 17.65 0.53
C TYR A 93 8.42 16.53 -0.21
N TYR A 94 7.20 16.78 -0.70
CA TYR A 94 6.43 15.82 -1.48
C TYR A 94 6.70 16.00 -2.98
N THR A 95 6.73 17.23 -3.49
CA THR A 95 6.82 17.48 -4.94
C THR A 95 8.24 17.45 -5.48
N ALA A 96 9.23 17.85 -4.69
CA ALA A 96 10.62 17.89 -5.13
C ALA A 96 11.27 16.53 -4.90
N VAL A 97 11.55 15.81 -5.99
CA VAL A 97 12.31 14.54 -5.97
C VAL A 97 13.81 14.86 -6.08
N PRO A 98 14.59 14.79 -4.98
CA PRO A 98 16.00 15.15 -5.02
C PRO A 98 16.82 14.08 -5.78
N PRO A 99 17.87 14.48 -6.50
CA PRO A 99 18.77 13.52 -7.14
C PRO A 99 19.48 12.67 -6.07
N VAL A 100 19.67 11.39 -6.37
CA VAL A 100 20.33 10.43 -5.48
C VAL A 100 21.52 9.81 -6.21
N ALA A 101 22.70 9.92 -5.60
CA ALA A 101 23.88 9.17 -6.00
C ALA A 101 23.99 7.90 -5.15
N ILE A 102 23.90 6.73 -5.78
CA ILE A 102 24.16 5.45 -5.12
C ILE A 102 25.65 5.15 -5.26
N LYS A 103 26.37 5.14 -4.13
CA LYS A 103 27.74 4.58 -4.08
C LYS A 103 27.61 3.06 -4.06
N LYS A 104 28.06 2.39 -5.13
CA LYS A 104 27.96 0.92 -5.25
C LYS A 104 28.84 0.17 -4.25
N ASP A 105 29.89 0.81 -3.75
CA ASP A 105 30.96 0.13 -3.01
C ASP A 105 30.65 -0.09 -1.52
N ASP A 106 29.58 0.51 -0.97
CA ASP A 106 29.23 0.49 0.47
C ASP A 106 27.89 -0.21 0.78
N ILE A 107 27.36 -1.04 -0.12
CA ILE A 107 26.06 -1.71 0.10
C ILE A 107 26.24 -2.90 1.06
N SER A 108 26.06 -2.63 2.36
CA SER A 108 25.92 -3.69 3.37
C SER A 108 24.44 -4.06 3.51
N VAL A 109 24.06 -5.25 3.04
CA VAL A 109 22.74 -5.82 3.31
C VAL A 109 22.76 -6.28 4.78
N PRO A 110 21.78 -5.87 5.62
CA PRO A 110 21.66 -6.40 6.97
C PRO A 110 21.67 -7.92 6.89
N LYS A 111 22.55 -8.58 7.65
CA LYS A 111 22.52 -10.04 7.76
C LYS A 111 21.12 -10.40 8.24
N SER A 112 20.44 -11.29 7.51
CA SER A 112 19.17 -11.84 7.98
C SER A 112 19.41 -12.37 9.39
N PRO A 113 18.55 -12.09 10.37
CA PRO A 113 18.53 -12.90 11.56
C PRO A 113 18.39 -14.33 11.07
N ASN A 114 19.38 -15.19 11.33
CA ASN A 114 19.37 -16.59 10.88
C ASN A 114 18.29 -17.44 11.56
N ASP A 115 17.32 -16.81 12.20
CA ASP A 115 16.26 -17.43 12.97
C ASP A 115 14.91 -16.83 12.54
N ILE A 116 14.58 -16.90 11.25
CA ILE A 116 13.18 -17.22 10.93
C ILE A 116 13.10 -18.73 11.16
N VAL A 117 13.05 -19.13 12.42
CA VAL A 117 12.54 -20.44 12.78
C VAL A 117 11.09 -20.37 12.36
N ALA A 118 10.83 -20.82 11.13
CA ALA A 118 9.48 -21.13 10.71
C ALA A 118 9.00 -22.22 11.69
N ASN A 119 8.32 -21.82 12.75
CA ASN A 119 7.56 -22.71 13.62
C ASN A 119 6.36 -23.35 12.88
N ASP A 120 6.42 -23.37 11.55
CA ASP A 120 5.35 -23.69 10.62
C ASP A 120 5.43 -25.15 10.13
N ASP A 121 6.45 -25.91 10.55
CA ASP A 121 6.57 -27.34 10.25
C ASP A 121 5.29 -28.09 10.61
N ASN A 122 4.61 -27.71 11.70
CA ASN A 122 3.35 -28.33 12.11
C ASN A 122 2.21 -28.08 11.11
N PHE A 123 2.08 -26.88 10.57
CA PHE A 123 1.00 -26.56 9.63
C PHE A 123 1.22 -27.24 8.28
N LEU A 124 2.46 -27.27 7.83
CA LEU A 124 2.85 -28.00 6.63
C LEU A 124 2.56 -29.48 6.77
N GLN A 125 2.95 -30.07 7.91
CA GLN A 125 2.70 -31.47 8.20
C GLN A 125 1.19 -31.79 8.24
N CYS A 126 0.38 -30.96 8.92
CA CYS A 126 -1.06 -31.13 9.00
C CYS A 126 -1.75 -31.03 7.62
N TRP A 127 -1.34 -30.10 6.76
CA TRP A 127 -1.85 -30.01 5.40
C TRP A 127 -1.46 -31.22 4.55
N ILE A 128 -0.21 -31.70 4.66
CA ILE A 128 0.28 -32.89 3.94
C ILE A 128 -0.55 -34.12 4.35
N GLU A 129 -0.74 -34.33 5.65
CA GLU A 129 -1.56 -35.44 6.16
C GLU A 129 -3.01 -35.37 5.68
N ASN A 130 -3.62 -34.18 5.70
CA ASN A 130 -4.95 -33.95 5.15
C ASN A 130 -5.01 -34.26 3.65
N SER A 131 -4.01 -33.81 2.88
CA SER A 131 -3.95 -34.02 1.44
C SER A 131 -3.79 -35.50 1.09
N ILE A 132 -2.95 -36.24 1.81
CA ILE A 132 -2.77 -37.69 1.62
C ILE A 132 -4.09 -38.42 1.85
N LYS A 133 -4.81 -38.13 2.95
CA LYS A 133 -6.12 -38.73 3.25
C LYS A 133 -7.16 -38.45 2.14
N LEU A 134 -7.15 -37.25 1.57
CA LEU A 134 -8.04 -36.87 0.48
C LEU A 134 -7.65 -37.54 -0.85
N LEU A 135 -6.37 -37.78 -1.10
CA LEU A 135 -5.89 -38.50 -2.28
C LEU A 135 -6.18 -40.02 -2.21
N GLU A 136 -6.30 -40.57 -1.00
CA GLU A 136 -6.68 -41.97 -0.77
C GLU A 136 -8.20 -42.22 -0.93
N LYS A 137 -9.03 -41.16 -0.99
CA LYS A 137 -10.47 -41.31 -1.29
C LYS A 137 -10.67 -41.70 -2.77
N GLU A 138 -11.52 -42.70 -3.02
CA GLU A 138 -11.89 -43.13 -4.38
C GLU A 138 -12.76 -42.11 -5.13
N VAL A 139 -13.51 -41.27 -4.41
CA VAL A 139 -14.39 -40.25 -4.97
C VAL A 139 -14.12 -38.92 -4.28
N SER A 140 -13.74 -37.92 -5.07
CA SER A 140 -13.57 -36.56 -4.58
C SER A 140 -14.92 -35.85 -4.47
N GLU A 141 -15.15 -35.22 -3.33
CA GLU A 141 -16.33 -34.41 -3.04
C GLU A 141 -16.04 -32.93 -3.37
N SER A 142 -17.09 -32.17 -3.72
CA SER A 142 -16.93 -30.75 -4.05
C SER A 142 -16.44 -29.87 -2.89
N ASP A 143 -16.47 -30.40 -1.66
CA ASP A 143 -16.00 -29.68 -0.46
C ASP A 143 -14.57 -30.07 -0.03
N ASP A 144 -13.91 -31.00 -0.73
CA ASP A 144 -12.55 -31.43 -0.40
C ASP A 144 -11.54 -30.27 -0.50
N LYS A 145 -10.86 -29.98 0.61
CA LYS A 145 -9.89 -28.87 0.71
C LYS A 145 -8.46 -29.36 0.48
N ILE A 146 -8.17 -29.79 -0.76
CA ILE A 146 -6.86 -30.38 -1.11
C ILE A 146 -5.76 -29.32 -1.26
N THR A 147 -6.08 -28.12 -1.74
CA THR A 147 -5.07 -27.08 -1.94
C THR A 147 -4.68 -26.43 -0.62
N TRP A 148 -3.44 -25.96 -0.52
CA TRP A 148 -2.93 -25.22 0.64
C TRP A 148 -3.89 -24.09 1.05
N SER A 149 -4.29 -23.25 0.09
CA SER A 149 -5.19 -22.13 0.33
C SER A 149 -6.57 -22.56 0.80
N ALA A 150 -7.15 -23.62 0.23
CA ALA A 150 -8.46 -24.12 0.63
C ALA A 150 -8.44 -24.71 2.04
N TYR A 151 -7.40 -25.48 2.37
CA TYR A 151 -7.19 -26.05 3.69
C TYR A 151 -7.06 -24.95 4.74
N HIS A 152 -6.16 -23.99 4.53
CA HIS A 152 -5.97 -22.89 5.47
C HIS A 152 -7.18 -21.95 5.58
N ALA A 153 -7.91 -21.71 4.49
CA ALA A 153 -9.15 -20.95 4.53
C ALA A 153 -10.23 -21.67 5.35
N SER A 154 -10.28 -23.01 5.32
CA SER A 154 -11.25 -23.79 6.11
C SER A 154 -10.96 -23.75 7.62
N LEU A 155 -9.70 -23.54 8.00
CA LEU A 155 -9.29 -23.37 9.41
C LEU A 155 -9.61 -21.97 9.95
N GLN A 156 -9.82 -21.00 9.06
CA GLN A 156 -10.22 -19.66 9.48
C GLN A 156 -11.70 -19.67 9.88
N SER A 157 -11.98 -19.19 11.09
CA SER A 157 -13.35 -18.87 11.49
C SER A 157 -13.98 -17.93 10.47
N SER A 158 -15.27 -18.11 10.16
CA SER A 158 -16.03 -17.21 9.28
C SER A 158 -16.19 -15.82 9.93
N SER A 159 -15.11 -15.07 9.95
CA SER A 159 -15.12 -13.68 10.39
C SER A 159 -15.86 -12.86 9.35
N ALA A 160 -16.63 -11.88 9.81
CA ALA A 160 -17.14 -10.83 8.94
C ALA A 160 -15.94 -10.22 8.19
N MET A 161 -15.95 -10.29 6.86
CA MET A 161 -14.92 -9.66 6.04
C MET A 161 -15.09 -8.15 6.13
N ILE A 162 -14.07 -7.46 6.63
CA ILE A 162 -14.00 -6.00 6.53
C ILE A 162 -13.22 -5.65 5.26
N PRO A 163 -13.77 -4.84 4.35
CA PRO A 163 -13.07 -4.41 3.16
C PRO A 163 -11.78 -3.65 3.50
N ALA A 164 -10.74 -3.89 2.71
CA ALA A 164 -9.53 -3.08 2.79
C ALA A 164 -9.81 -1.64 2.36
N LEU A 165 -9.21 -0.67 3.04
CA LEU A 165 -9.24 0.73 2.61
C LEU A 165 -8.03 1.01 1.74
N ILE A 166 -8.28 1.52 0.53
CA ILE A 166 -7.23 1.81 -0.46
C ILE A 166 -7.29 3.29 -0.80
N GLN A 167 -6.14 3.97 -0.80
CA GLN A 167 -6.03 5.37 -1.21
C GLN A 167 -4.79 5.61 -2.05
N LEU A 168 -4.96 6.34 -3.15
CA LEU A 168 -3.87 6.76 -4.04
C LEU A 168 -3.44 8.19 -3.68
N LEU A 169 -2.16 8.38 -3.41
CA LEU A 169 -1.57 9.70 -3.21
C LEU A 169 -1.42 10.46 -4.54
N PRO A 170 -1.24 11.79 -4.51
CA PRO A 170 -0.98 12.57 -5.72
C PRO A 170 0.16 12.00 -6.57
N LEU A 171 -0.06 11.95 -7.88
CA LEU A 171 0.85 11.32 -8.84
C LEU A 171 2.15 12.12 -9.05
N PHE A 172 3.19 11.40 -9.47
CA PHE A 172 4.53 11.91 -9.81
C PHE A 172 4.82 11.71 -11.29
N HIS A 173 5.52 12.64 -11.94
CA HIS A 173 5.92 12.47 -13.35
C HIS A 173 7.18 11.60 -13.50
N GLU A 174 7.93 11.47 -12.42
CA GLU A 174 9.14 10.69 -12.32
C GLU A 174 8.85 9.20 -12.53
N LYS A 175 9.82 8.46 -13.07
CA LYS A 175 9.71 7.01 -13.27
C LYS A 175 9.98 6.26 -11.97
N ALA A 176 9.13 5.29 -11.65
CA ALA A 176 9.16 4.55 -10.39
C ALA A 176 10.49 3.80 -10.18
N ALA A 177 11.11 3.33 -11.26
CA ALA A 177 12.35 2.57 -11.22
C ALA A 177 13.62 3.41 -10.96
N THR A 178 13.52 4.75 -10.90
CA THR A 178 14.70 5.58 -10.64
C THR A 178 15.07 5.57 -9.16
N ALA A 179 16.37 5.51 -8.85
CA ALA A 179 16.86 5.54 -7.47
C ALA A 179 16.33 6.73 -6.65
N ALA A 180 16.26 7.90 -7.30
CA ALA A 180 15.70 9.10 -6.72
C ALA A 180 14.22 8.93 -6.33
N MET A 181 13.40 8.41 -7.25
CA MET A 181 11.97 8.19 -6.98
C MET A 181 11.71 7.06 -5.99
N ILE A 182 12.52 6.00 -6.00
CA ILE A 182 12.42 4.92 -4.99
C ILE A 182 12.69 5.48 -3.59
N LYS A 183 13.82 6.19 -3.42
CA LYS A 183 14.14 6.81 -2.12
C LYS A 183 13.06 7.79 -1.70
N HIS A 184 12.64 8.66 -2.61
CA HIS A 184 11.62 9.67 -2.34
C HIS A 184 10.28 9.06 -1.97
N GLY A 185 9.82 8.05 -2.72
CA GLY A 185 8.61 7.29 -2.44
C GLY A 185 8.66 6.66 -1.05
N MET A 186 9.78 6.02 -0.69
CA MET A 186 9.98 5.46 0.65
C MET A 186 9.93 6.53 1.75
N ASP A 187 10.52 7.71 1.52
CA ASP A 187 10.45 8.83 2.47
C ASP A 187 9.03 9.36 2.66
N VAL A 188 8.25 9.46 1.57
CA VAL A 188 6.82 9.85 1.60
C VAL A 188 5.97 8.81 2.33
N ILE A 189 6.16 7.53 2.01
CA ILE A 189 5.47 6.40 2.65
C ILE A 189 5.77 6.40 4.15
N ARG A 190 7.05 6.49 4.52
CA ARG A 190 7.50 6.54 5.92
C ARG A 190 6.84 7.66 6.69
N LYS A 191 6.83 8.89 6.15
CA LYS A 191 6.17 10.03 6.81
C LYS A 191 4.66 9.79 7.00
N THR A 192 4.02 9.19 6.01
CA THR A 192 2.57 8.91 6.07
C THR A 192 2.23 7.82 7.08
N ILE A 193 3.03 6.75 7.12
CA ILE A 193 2.87 5.66 8.08
C ILE A 193 3.17 6.14 9.49
N GLU A 194 4.25 6.89 9.71
CA GLU A 194 4.59 7.45 11.03
C GLU A 194 3.46 8.34 11.56
N TYR A 195 2.82 9.14 10.70
CA TYR A 195 1.68 9.97 11.09
C TYR A 195 0.43 9.14 11.47
N LEU A 196 0.15 8.06 10.73
CA LEU A 196 -1.07 7.26 10.94
C LEU A 196 -0.91 6.10 11.92
N ASN A 197 0.29 5.59 12.12
CA ASN A 197 0.62 4.48 13.00
C ASN A 197 2.07 4.59 13.49
N PRO A 198 2.34 5.51 14.44
CA PRO A 198 3.68 5.70 15.00
C PRO A 198 4.29 4.37 15.46
N GLY A 199 5.57 4.15 15.13
CA GLY A 199 6.28 2.92 15.47
C GLY A 199 6.03 1.74 14.53
N GLN A 200 5.14 1.85 13.54
CA GLN A 200 5.05 0.86 12.47
C GLN A 200 6.19 1.05 11.47
N THR A 201 6.96 -0.01 11.22
CA THR A 201 7.91 -0.04 10.11
C THR A 201 7.17 0.09 8.77
N PRO A 202 7.56 1.02 7.89
CA PRO A 202 7.02 1.09 6.54
C PRO A 202 7.29 -0.19 5.76
N ILE A 203 6.23 -0.77 5.19
CA ILE A 203 6.26 -1.97 4.35
C ILE A 203 5.71 -1.60 2.98
#